data_AF-A0A199VDX0-F1
#
_entry.id   AF-A0A199VDX0-F1
#
_cell.length_a   1.000
_cell.length_b   1.000
_cell.length_c   1.000
_cell.angle_alpha   90.00
_cell.angle_beta   90.00
_cell.angle_gamma   90.00
#
_symmetry.space_group_name_H-M   'P 1'
#
loop_
_entity.id
_entity.type
_entity.pdbx_description
1 polymer ?
#
loop_
_entity_poly.entity_id
_entity_poly.type
_entity_poly.pdbx_seq_one_letter_code
_entity_poly.pdbx_strand_id
1 'polypeptide(L)'
;MHPTALVLISQIPAALKGNLIRDTLTLTPSAVLPNFVFGCSDGDIGGDLTTGLIGLGRGKASLFSQASEKFGKIFSYCLPSSPNSMGYLAIGRTGLPPHVMYTPMLTTPTWPSLYFVGLAAIKVADKTLPLPPTVYSRTVIDSGTVITRLPPMAYSTLRSEFRKYMTDYTPVPPMFDLDACDDVSRHENLKVPTVELLFDDGASLTLDFDGTMIMKDDYKACLAFAVNNDTGINIIGNNQQKKYTVVYDVANAKIGVGAGGCD
;
A
#
# COMPACT_ATOMS: atom_id res chain seq x y z
N MET A 1 -23.30 -6.17 -18.32
CA MET A 1 -21.90 -5.76 -18.14
C MET A 1 -21.68 -5.55 -16.66
N HIS A 2 -21.10 -6.53 -15.96
CA HIS A 2 -20.66 -6.31 -14.58
C HIS A 2 -19.38 -5.47 -14.64
N PRO A 3 -19.25 -4.40 -13.84
CA PRO A 3 -18.00 -3.69 -13.73
C PRO A 3 -16.96 -4.66 -13.16
N THR A 4 -15.99 -5.06 -13.99
CA THR A 4 -14.83 -5.80 -13.52
C THR A 4 -14.03 -4.86 -12.64
N ALA A 5 -13.98 -5.13 -11.33
CA ALA A 5 -13.21 -4.33 -10.40
C ALA A 5 -11.73 -4.41 -10.78
N LEU A 6 -11.11 -3.27 -11.04
CA LEU A 6 -9.66 -3.18 -11.20
C LEU A 6 -9.03 -3.29 -9.80
N VAL A 7 -8.54 -4.46 -9.43
CA VAL A 7 -7.82 -4.62 -8.16
C VAL A 7 -6.35 -4.28 -8.39
N LEU A 8 -5.87 -3.27 -7.67
CA LEU A 8 -4.44 -2.96 -7.49
C LEU A 8 -3.76 -3.96 -6.53
N ILE A 9 -4.05 -5.25 -6.79
CA ILE A 9 -3.30 -6.47 -6.50
C ILE A 9 -3.10 -6.86 -5.02
N SER A 10 -3.29 -8.17 -4.77
CA SER A 10 -2.96 -8.94 -3.58
C SER A 10 -1.64 -9.72 -3.77
N GLN A 11 -1.07 -10.23 -2.67
CA GLN A 11 0.12 -11.07 -2.67
C GLN A 11 -0.01 -12.21 -3.69
N ILE A 12 0.85 -12.25 -4.72
CA ILE A 12 0.94 -13.42 -5.61
C ILE A 12 1.60 -14.55 -4.82
N PRO A 13 0.90 -15.65 -4.51
CA PRO A 13 1.53 -16.83 -3.97
C PRO A 13 2.21 -17.56 -5.15
N ALA A 14 3.54 -17.56 -5.16
CA ALA A 14 4.40 -18.26 -6.11
C ALA A 14 4.47 -17.71 -7.55
N ALA A 15 5.64 -17.84 -8.17
CA ALA A 15 5.85 -17.51 -9.57
C ALA A 15 5.04 -18.46 -10.47
N LEU A 16 4.02 -17.94 -11.13
CA LEU A 16 3.25 -18.68 -12.12
C LEU A 16 4.02 -18.75 -13.44
N LYS A 17 3.97 -19.91 -14.10
CA LYS A 17 4.46 -20.05 -15.49
C LYS A 17 3.46 -19.37 -16.43
N GLY A 18 3.99 -18.78 -17.49
CA GLY A 18 3.21 -18.09 -18.49
C GLY A 18 4.03 -17.68 -19.69
N ASN A 19 3.33 -17.22 -20.73
CA ASN A 19 3.92 -16.76 -21.99
C ASN A 19 3.79 -15.25 -22.11
N LEU A 20 4.79 -14.61 -22.72
CA LEU A 20 4.70 -13.20 -23.10
C LEU A 20 3.98 -13.08 -24.45
N ILE A 21 2.97 -12.22 -24.49
CA ILE A 21 2.14 -11.96 -25.67
C ILE A 21 2.11 -10.45 -25.92
N ARG A 22 1.78 -10.06 -27.16
CA ARG A 22 1.54 -8.67 -27.56
C ARG A 22 0.11 -8.51 -28.03
N ASP A 23 -0.55 -7.47 -27.54
CA ASP A 23 -1.84 -7.04 -28.06
C ASP A 23 -2.01 -5.52 -27.86
N THR A 24 -3.18 -4.97 -28.15
CA THR A 24 -3.50 -3.57 -27.93
C THR A 24 -4.17 -3.38 -26.56
N LEU A 25 -3.55 -2.57 -25.70
CA LEU A 25 -4.17 -2.15 -24.44
C LEU A 25 -4.87 -0.80 -24.64
N THR A 26 -6.17 -0.74 -24.36
CA THR A 26 -6.97 0.49 -24.40
C THR A 26 -7.32 0.92 -22.98
N LEU A 27 -6.73 2.01 -22.49
CA LEU A 27 -7.00 2.57 -21.16
C LEU A 27 -8.23 3.50 -21.19
N THR A 28 -8.33 4.31 -22.24
CA THR A 28 -9.48 5.16 -22.56
C THR A 28 -9.65 5.21 -24.09
N PRO A 29 -10.77 5.72 -24.63
CA PRO A 29 -10.93 5.87 -26.08
C PRO A 29 -9.81 6.67 -26.76
N SER A 30 -9.15 7.59 -26.04
CA SER A 30 -8.03 8.40 -26.52
C SER A 30 -6.65 7.88 -26.09
N ALA A 31 -6.60 6.91 -25.17
CA ALA A 31 -5.37 6.34 -24.62
C ALA A 31 -5.22 4.86 -25.00
N VAL A 32 -4.84 4.64 -26.27
CA VAL A 32 -4.53 3.32 -26.83
C VAL A 32 -3.01 3.09 -26.85
N LEU A 33 -2.59 1.89 -26.49
CA LEU A 33 -1.21 1.40 -26.48
C LEU A 33 -1.12 0.14 -27.38
N PRO A 34 -0.79 0.29 -28.67
CA PRO A 34 -0.60 -0.85 -29.56
C PRO A 34 0.67 -1.61 -29.21
N ASN A 35 0.70 -2.91 -29.52
CA ASN A 35 1.84 -3.81 -29.25
C ASN A 35 2.26 -3.87 -27.78
N PHE A 36 1.32 -3.66 -26.86
CA PHE A 36 1.51 -3.79 -25.43
C PHE A 36 1.87 -5.24 -25.08
N VAL A 37 3.02 -5.41 -24.40
CA VAL A 37 3.54 -6.70 -23.95
C VAL A 37 2.96 -7.01 -22.57
N PHE A 38 2.35 -8.18 -22.41
CA PHE A 38 1.88 -8.68 -21.11
C PHE A 38 2.07 -10.20 -21.00
N GLY A 39 1.99 -10.71 -19.77
CA GLY A 39 2.07 -12.14 -19.49
C GLY A 39 0.68 -12.77 -19.47
N CYS A 40 0.54 -13.94 -20.08
CA CYS A 40 -0.60 -14.82 -19.94
C CYS A 40 -0.17 -16.01 -19.08
N SER A 41 -0.76 -16.19 -17.90
CA SER A 41 -0.47 -17.34 -17.04
C SER A 41 -1.39 -18.52 -17.35
N ASP A 42 -0.86 -19.73 -17.16
CA ASP A 42 -1.62 -20.97 -17.34
C ASP A 42 -2.54 -21.29 -16.14
N GLY A 43 -2.52 -20.44 -15.10
CA GLY A 43 -3.30 -20.58 -13.88
C GLY A 43 -3.90 -19.24 -13.44
N ASP A 44 -4.86 -19.30 -12.52
CA ASP A 44 -5.55 -18.14 -11.99
C ASP A 44 -4.64 -17.34 -11.03
N ILE A 45 -4.51 -16.03 -11.27
CA ILE A 45 -3.67 -15.12 -10.45
C ILE A 45 -4.53 -14.29 -9.47
N GLY A 46 -5.85 -14.42 -9.51
CA GLY A 46 -6.76 -13.46 -8.91
C GLY A 46 -8.00 -14.04 -8.21
N GLY A 47 -8.24 -15.35 -8.36
CA GLY A 47 -9.47 -15.99 -7.91
C GLY A 47 -10.70 -15.44 -8.64
N ASP A 48 -11.89 -15.71 -8.11
CA ASP A 48 -13.17 -15.45 -8.79
C ASP A 48 -13.46 -13.96 -9.11
N LEU A 49 -12.66 -13.01 -8.61
CA LEU A 49 -12.93 -11.57 -8.69
C LEU A 49 -12.12 -10.82 -9.75
N THR A 50 -11.00 -11.39 -10.24
CA THR A 50 -10.12 -10.68 -11.19
C THR A 50 -9.49 -11.65 -12.19
N THR A 51 -9.23 -11.16 -13.40
CA THR A 51 -8.63 -11.97 -14.47
C THR A 51 -7.15 -11.69 -14.70
N GLY A 52 -6.53 -10.81 -13.89
CA GLY A 52 -5.12 -10.46 -14.05
C GLY A 52 -4.63 -9.33 -13.15
N LEU A 53 -3.37 -8.98 -13.37
CA LEU A 53 -2.60 -8.01 -12.59
C LEU A 53 -2.04 -6.88 -13.48
N ILE A 54 -2.18 -5.63 -13.05
CA ILE A 54 -1.47 -4.50 -13.64
C ILE A 54 -0.19 -4.20 -12.86
N GLY A 55 0.97 -4.55 -13.43
CA GLY A 55 2.27 -4.17 -12.87
C GLY A 55 2.57 -2.68 -13.09
N LEU A 56 2.78 -1.93 -12.01
CA LEU A 56 3.15 -0.51 -12.03
C LEU A 56 4.61 -0.23 -11.66
N GLY A 57 5.40 -1.27 -11.34
CA GLY A 57 6.83 -1.15 -11.06
C GLY A 57 7.65 -0.72 -12.29
N ARG A 58 8.95 -0.50 -12.13
CA ARG A 58 9.88 -0.06 -13.20
C ARG A 58 10.44 -1.19 -14.06
N GLY A 59 9.77 -2.34 -14.08
CA GLY A 59 10.13 -3.48 -14.93
C GLY A 59 9.71 -3.25 -16.38
N LYS A 60 10.51 -3.70 -17.37
CA LYS A 60 10.30 -3.39 -18.79
C LYS A 60 8.90 -3.74 -19.33
N ALA A 61 8.28 -4.81 -18.84
CA ALA A 61 6.94 -5.26 -19.24
C ALA A 61 5.80 -4.66 -18.38
N SER A 62 6.09 -3.74 -17.46
CA SER A 62 5.06 -3.04 -16.68
C SER A 62 4.22 -2.10 -17.54
N LEU A 63 3.01 -1.79 -17.09
CA LEU A 63 2.22 -0.71 -17.67
C LEU A 63 2.97 0.61 -17.61
N PHE A 64 3.60 0.89 -16.45
CA PHE A 64 4.38 2.11 -16.28
C PHE A 64 5.48 2.23 -17.35
N SER A 65 6.34 1.23 -17.53
CA SER A 65 7.46 1.35 -18.47
C SER A 65 7.01 1.45 -19.93
N GLN A 66 5.91 0.79 -20.30
CA GLN A 66 5.40 0.81 -21.68
C GLN A 66 4.57 2.06 -22.00
N ALA A 67 3.99 2.72 -20.99
CA ALA A 67 3.12 3.89 -21.17
C ALA A 67 3.77 5.22 -20.75
N SER A 68 4.76 5.19 -19.85
CA SER A 68 5.27 6.36 -19.13
C SER A 68 5.77 7.50 -20.03
N GLU A 69 6.46 7.22 -21.13
CA GLU A 69 6.91 8.27 -22.07
C GLU A 69 5.75 9.08 -22.65
N LYS A 70 4.62 8.42 -22.96
CA LYS A 70 3.42 9.07 -23.48
C LYS A 70 2.69 9.91 -22.43
N PHE A 71 2.82 9.55 -21.16
CA PHE A 71 2.05 10.14 -20.05
C PHE A 71 2.92 10.88 -19.04
N GLY A 72 4.13 11.32 -19.42
CA GLY A 72 4.97 12.18 -18.57
C GLY A 72 5.56 11.49 -17.34
N LYS A 73 5.67 10.15 -17.35
CA LYS A 73 6.30 9.32 -16.30
C LYS A 73 5.75 9.58 -14.90
N ILE A 74 4.44 9.72 -14.80
CA ILE A 74 3.72 9.92 -13.55
C ILE A 74 2.42 9.13 -13.57
N PHE A 75 2.03 8.62 -12.41
CA PHE A 75 0.70 8.03 -12.19
C PHE A 75 0.28 8.27 -10.74
N SER A 76 -1.02 8.18 -10.48
CA SER A 76 -1.57 8.24 -9.12
C SER A 76 -2.74 7.28 -8.96
N TYR A 77 -3.03 6.91 -7.73
CA TYR A 77 -4.23 6.14 -7.40
C TYR A 77 -4.80 6.55 -6.05
N CYS A 78 -6.05 6.16 -5.83
CA CYS A 78 -6.64 6.08 -4.50
C CYS A 78 -7.34 4.74 -4.34
N LEU A 79 -7.04 4.06 -3.24
CA LEU A 79 -7.70 2.82 -2.86
C LEU A 79 -8.94 3.16 -2.01
N PRO A 80 -10.13 2.67 -2.35
CA PRO A 80 -11.33 2.97 -1.60
C PRO A 80 -11.33 2.28 -0.23
N SER A 81 -12.10 2.83 0.71
CA SER A 81 -12.32 2.29 2.05
C SER A 81 -12.95 0.89 2.01
N SER A 82 -13.90 0.70 1.09
CA SER A 82 -14.68 -0.53 0.93
C SER A 82 -14.65 -1.09 -0.50
N PRO A 83 -14.91 -2.39 -0.69
CA PRO A 83 -15.03 -3.00 -2.02
C PRO A 83 -16.18 -2.44 -2.88
N ASN A 84 -17.17 -1.78 -2.26
CA ASN A 84 -18.33 -1.21 -2.93
C ASN A 84 -18.15 0.27 -3.29
N SER A 85 -17.07 0.90 -2.81
CA SER A 85 -16.74 2.29 -3.09
C SER A 85 -15.79 2.38 -4.29
N MET A 86 -15.80 3.52 -4.98
CA MET A 86 -14.95 3.72 -6.16
C MET A 86 -13.63 4.39 -5.80
N GLY A 87 -12.53 3.71 -6.12
CA GLY A 87 -11.20 4.31 -6.20
C GLY A 87 -10.88 4.78 -7.61
N TYR A 88 -9.60 5.08 -7.86
CA TYR A 88 -9.13 5.37 -9.22
C TYR A 88 -7.67 4.95 -9.40
N LEU A 89 -7.30 4.74 -10.66
CA LEU A 89 -5.92 4.73 -11.15
C LEU A 89 -5.84 5.73 -12.31
N ALA A 90 -4.97 6.71 -12.19
CA ALA A 90 -4.73 7.74 -13.19
C ALA A 90 -3.31 7.59 -13.74
N ILE A 91 -3.19 7.49 -15.06
CA ILE A 91 -1.90 7.47 -15.76
C ILE A 91 -1.69 8.85 -16.39
N GLY A 92 -0.63 9.52 -15.98
CA GLY A 92 -0.37 10.93 -16.29
C GLY A 92 -0.71 11.88 -15.14
N ARG A 93 -0.45 13.17 -15.36
CA ARG A 93 -0.69 14.23 -14.37
C ARG A 93 -2.11 14.76 -14.49
N THR A 94 -3.05 14.08 -13.83
CA THR A 94 -4.49 14.42 -13.90
C THR A 94 -5.12 14.42 -12.52
N GLY A 95 -5.83 15.50 -12.16
CA GLY A 95 -6.69 15.53 -10.97
C GLY A 95 -5.96 15.37 -9.63
N LEU A 96 -4.68 15.76 -9.55
CA LEU A 96 -3.93 15.68 -8.29
C LEU A 96 -4.48 16.68 -7.27
N PRO A 97 -4.81 16.26 -6.04
CA PRO A 97 -5.27 17.17 -4.99
C PRO A 97 -4.21 18.22 -4.63
N PRO A 98 -4.62 19.43 -4.22
CA PRO A 98 -3.69 20.52 -3.91
C PRO A 98 -2.83 20.27 -2.67
N HIS A 99 -3.24 19.36 -1.79
CA HIS A 99 -2.61 19.07 -0.50
C HIS A 99 -1.76 17.79 -0.50
N VAL A 100 -1.38 17.27 -1.67
CA VAL A 100 -0.43 16.16 -1.76
C VAL A 100 0.94 16.62 -1.26
N MET A 101 1.45 15.98 -0.21
CA MET A 101 2.81 16.16 0.27
C MET A 101 3.72 15.18 -0.43
N TYR A 102 4.88 15.65 -0.88
CA TYR A 102 5.84 14.82 -1.61
C TYR A 102 7.05 14.50 -0.75
N THR A 103 7.62 13.33 -0.99
CA THR A 103 8.89 12.83 -0.45
C THR A 103 9.80 12.31 -1.55
N PRO A 104 11.14 12.35 -1.40
CA PRO A 104 12.05 11.80 -2.41
C PRO A 104 11.79 10.32 -2.70
N MET A 105 11.74 9.99 -3.98
CA MET A 105 11.71 8.61 -4.46
C MET A 105 13.14 8.06 -4.47
N LEU A 106 13.37 7.03 -3.66
CA LEU A 106 14.63 6.32 -3.55
C LEU A 106 14.66 5.10 -4.48
N THR A 107 15.89 4.69 -4.83
CA THR A 107 16.12 3.52 -5.70
C THR A 107 17.27 2.69 -5.15
N THR A 108 17.28 1.39 -5.42
CA THR A 108 18.35 0.48 -5.01
C THR A 108 18.68 -0.48 -6.14
N PRO A 109 19.98 -0.77 -6.41
CA PRO A 109 20.38 -1.74 -7.44
C PRO A 109 19.84 -3.14 -7.21
N THR A 110 19.61 -3.53 -5.95
CA THR A 110 19.08 -4.86 -5.57
C THR A 110 17.65 -5.09 -6.07
N TRP A 111 16.82 -4.05 -6.09
CA TRP A 111 15.41 -4.11 -6.48
C TRP A 111 15.07 -2.91 -7.37
N PRO A 112 15.61 -2.87 -8.60
CA PRO A 112 15.54 -1.69 -9.47
C PRO A 112 14.13 -1.41 -9.99
N SER A 113 13.20 -2.38 -9.87
CA SER A 113 11.80 -2.21 -10.24
C SER A 113 10.95 -1.53 -9.18
N LEU A 114 11.33 -1.59 -7.90
CA LEU A 114 10.51 -1.08 -6.79
C LEU A 114 10.74 0.42 -6.58
N TYR A 115 9.75 1.10 -6.02
CA TYR A 115 9.86 2.51 -5.63
C TYR A 115 10.03 2.59 -4.12
N PHE A 116 11.11 3.21 -3.67
CA PHE A 116 11.38 3.36 -2.24
C PHE A 116 11.11 4.79 -1.78
N VAL A 117 10.82 4.93 -0.49
CA VAL A 117 10.74 6.20 0.24
C VAL A 117 11.61 6.10 1.49
N GLY A 118 12.10 7.25 1.95
CA GLY A 118 12.76 7.38 3.23
C GLY A 118 11.72 7.58 4.33
N LEU A 119 11.50 6.55 5.15
CA LEU A 119 10.69 6.67 6.36
C LEU A 119 11.62 6.99 7.52
N ALA A 120 11.35 8.08 8.22
CA ALA A 120 12.18 8.57 9.32
C ALA A 120 11.81 7.91 10.65
N ALA A 121 10.50 7.83 10.89
CA ALA A 121 9.95 7.40 12.16
C ALA A 121 8.51 6.93 12.05
N ILE A 122 8.08 6.19 13.06
CA ILE A 122 6.67 5.89 13.33
C ILE A 122 6.33 6.52 14.68
N LYS A 123 5.15 7.13 14.79
CA LYS A 123 4.60 7.60 16.06
C LYS A 123 3.36 6.81 16.44
N VAL A 124 3.17 6.62 17.75
CA VAL A 124 1.95 6.07 18.34
C VAL A 124 1.48 7.05 19.41
N ALA A 125 0.26 7.58 19.28
CA ALA A 125 -0.28 8.62 20.17
C ALA A 125 0.72 9.79 20.37
N ASP A 126 1.18 10.36 19.25
CA ASP A 126 2.19 11.44 19.16
C ASP A 126 3.59 11.11 19.70
N LYS A 127 3.79 9.92 20.26
CA LYS A 127 5.09 9.47 20.74
C LYS A 127 5.87 8.77 19.65
N THR A 128 7.02 9.33 19.30
CA THR A 128 7.97 8.74 18.36
C THR A 128 8.55 7.45 18.95
N LEU A 129 8.52 6.36 18.18
CA LEU A 129 9.14 5.11 18.58
C LEU A 129 10.66 5.28 18.71
N PRO A 130 11.30 4.74 19.76
CA PRO A 130 12.72 4.97 20.04
C PRO A 130 13.61 4.05 19.18
N LEU A 131 13.56 4.21 17.86
CA LEU A 131 14.31 3.43 16.89
C LEU A 131 15.12 4.34 15.95
N PRO A 132 16.33 3.92 15.53
CA PRO A 132 17.11 4.71 14.60
C PRO A 132 16.44 4.71 13.20
N PRO A 133 16.48 5.83 12.45
CA PRO A 133 15.87 5.93 11.12
C PRO A 133 16.35 4.87 10.12
N THR A 134 17.55 4.34 10.32
CA THR A 134 18.14 3.28 9.48
C THR A 134 17.28 2.02 9.41
N VAL A 135 16.51 1.71 10.48
CA VAL A 135 15.56 0.58 10.52
C VAL A 135 14.45 0.75 9.46
N TYR A 136 14.11 1.99 9.12
CA TYR A 136 13.01 2.36 8.23
C TYR A 136 13.48 2.80 6.83
N SER A 137 14.79 3.04 6.66
CA SER A 137 15.40 3.68 5.47
C SER A 137 15.09 3.06 4.10
N ARG A 138 14.65 1.79 4.06
CA ARG A 138 14.24 1.09 2.83
C ARG A 138 12.76 0.74 2.92
N THR A 139 11.89 1.72 2.75
CA THR A 139 10.44 1.52 2.78
C THR A 139 9.86 1.55 1.37
N VAL A 140 9.00 0.58 1.04
CA VAL A 140 8.24 0.54 -0.22
C VAL A 140 6.77 0.82 0.11
N ILE A 141 6.11 1.67 -0.68
CA ILE A 141 4.65 1.75 -0.69
C ILE A 141 4.16 0.73 -1.71
N ASP A 142 3.49 -0.32 -1.24
CA ASP A 142 3.13 -1.48 -2.03
C ASP A 142 1.63 -1.72 -1.96
N SER A 143 0.93 -1.54 -3.08
CA SER A 143 -0.49 -1.86 -3.18
C SER A 143 -0.74 -3.38 -3.15
N GLY A 144 0.29 -4.18 -3.49
CA GLY A 144 0.29 -5.64 -3.54
C GLY A 144 0.20 -6.35 -2.18
N THR A 145 0.61 -5.67 -1.12
CA THR A 145 0.65 -6.23 0.24
C THR A 145 -0.53 -5.70 1.04
N VAL A 146 -1.34 -6.58 1.63
CA VAL A 146 -2.57 -6.19 2.36
C VAL A 146 -2.28 -5.23 3.52
N ILE A 147 -1.34 -5.60 4.40
CA ILE A 147 -0.99 -4.85 5.62
C ILE A 147 0.49 -4.48 5.66
N THR A 148 0.80 -3.42 6.39
CA THR A 148 2.18 -2.97 6.58
C THR A 148 3.04 -4.07 7.23
N ARG A 149 4.22 -4.30 6.64
CA ARG A 149 5.19 -5.31 7.08
C ARG A 149 6.48 -4.65 7.54
N LEU A 150 6.86 -4.90 8.78
CA LEU A 150 8.04 -4.29 9.40
C LEU A 150 9.05 -5.36 9.85
N PRO A 151 10.37 -5.05 9.86
CA PRO A 151 11.38 -5.87 10.49
C PRO A 151 11.04 -6.21 11.95
N PRO A 152 11.49 -7.35 12.48
CA PRO A 152 11.15 -7.80 13.83
C PRO A 152 11.32 -6.74 14.92
N MET A 153 12.41 -5.96 14.88
CA MET A 153 12.68 -4.88 15.83
C MET A 153 11.67 -3.73 15.74
N ALA A 154 11.36 -3.28 14.52
CA ALA A 154 10.37 -2.22 14.30
C ALA A 154 8.97 -2.65 14.69
N TYR A 155 8.55 -3.85 14.25
CA TYR A 155 7.24 -4.39 14.55
C TYR A 155 7.02 -4.58 16.05
N SER A 156 7.96 -5.23 16.74
CA SER A 156 7.82 -5.49 18.18
C SER A 156 7.77 -4.20 19.01
N THR A 157 8.53 -3.17 18.61
CA THR A 157 8.50 -1.85 19.26
C THR A 157 7.18 -1.14 19.03
N LEU A 158 6.69 -1.11 17.78
CA LEU A 158 5.38 -0.56 17.42
C LEU A 158 4.26 -1.24 18.22
N ARG A 159 4.21 -2.57 18.16
CA ARG A 159 3.20 -3.38 18.85
C ARG A 159 3.21 -3.12 20.34
N SER A 160 4.39 -3.09 20.96
CA SER A 160 4.52 -2.89 22.41
C SER A 160 4.10 -1.49 22.83
N GLU A 161 4.39 -0.45 22.04
CA GLU A 161 3.93 0.91 22.33
C GLU A 161 2.41 1.03 22.11
N PHE A 162 1.88 0.48 21.01
CA PHE A 162 0.45 0.45 20.71
C PHE A 162 -0.37 -0.21 21.81
N ARG A 163 0.07 -1.37 22.31
CA ARG A 163 -0.59 -2.12 23.40
C ARG A 163 -0.75 -1.31 24.69
N LYS A 164 0.09 -0.30 24.96
CA LYS A 164 -0.05 0.56 26.16
C LYS A 164 -1.32 1.40 26.14
N TYR A 165 -1.89 1.67 24.96
CA TYR A 165 -3.09 2.47 24.78
C TYR A 165 -4.35 1.61 24.57
N MET A 166 -4.20 0.29 24.51
CA MET A 166 -5.29 -0.67 24.25
C MET A 166 -5.68 -1.45 25.51
N THR A 167 -5.40 -0.92 26.70
CA THR A 167 -5.60 -1.63 27.99
C THR A 167 -7.06 -1.87 28.36
N ASP A 168 -7.97 -1.11 27.76
CA ASP A 168 -9.43 -1.22 28.00
C ASP A 168 -10.04 -2.44 27.28
N TYR A 169 -9.31 -3.05 26.35
CA TYR A 169 -9.78 -4.20 25.57
C TYR A 169 -9.13 -5.49 26.04
N THR A 170 -9.84 -6.61 25.87
CA THR A 170 -9.36 -7.92 26.28
C THR A 170 -8.54 -8.54 25.14
N PRO A 171 -7.26 -8.87 25.32
CA PRO A 171 -6.48 -9.55 24.29
C PRO A 171 -7.08 -10.90 23.91
N VAL A 172 -7.15 -11.18 22.61
CA VAL A 172 -7.66 -12.46 22.08
C VAL A 172 -6.61 -13.12 21.19
N PRO A 173 -6.76 -14.42 20.86
CA PRO A 173 -5.81 -15.12 20.01
C PRO A 173 -5.58 -14.41 18.66
N PRO A 174 -4.42 -14.61 18.01
CA PRO A 174 -4.11 -14.04 16.70
C PRO A 174 -5.17 -14.33 15.63
N MET A 175 -5.14 -13.53 14.56
CA MET A 175 -5.91 -13.77 13.34
C MET A 175 -4.95 -13.78 12.15
N PHE A 176 -4.82 -14.93 11.50
CA PHE A 176 -3.80 -15.14 10.46
C PHE A 176 -2.41 -14.76 10.99
N ASP A 177 -1.80 -13.72 10.44
CA ASP A 177 -0.49 -13.18 10.82
C ASP A 177 -0.57 -11.88 11.66
N LEU A 178 -1.78 -11.48 12.08
CA LEU A 178 -2.00 -10.39 13.03
C LEU A 178 -1.99 -10.93 14.46
N ASP A 179 -0.99 -10.56 15.24
CA ASP A 179 -0.79 -11.07 16.61
C ASP A 179 -1.17 -10.10 17.73
N ALA A 180 -1.56 -8.88 17.38
CA ALA A 180 -2.10 -7.89 18.31
C ALA A 180 -3.61 -7.71 18.07
N CYS A 181 -4.40 -8.65 18.59
CA CYS A 181 -5.85 -8.65 18.50
C CYS A 181 -6.52 -8.48 19.86
N ASP A 182 -7.71 -7.87 19.85
CA ASP A 182 -8.52 -7.55 21.02
C ASP A 182 -10.02 -7.85 20.78
N ASP A 183 -10.71 -8.26 21.85
CA ASP A 183 -12.16 -8.30 21.92
C ASP A 183 -12.69 -6.90 22.20
N VAL A 184 -13.47 -6.40 21.24
CA VAL A 184 -14.05 -5.05 21.23
C VAL A 184 -15.57 -5.06 21.37
N SER A 185 -16.20 -6.23 21.52
CA SER A 185 -17.67 -6.41 21.54
C SER A 185 -18.43 -5.59 22.58
N ARG A 186 -17.74 -5.15 23.65
CA ARG A 186 -18.32 -4.37 24.76
C ARG A 186 -18.18 -2.86 24.59
N HIS A 187 -17.72 -2.39 23.43
CA HIS A 187 -17.39 -0.98 23.21
C HIS A 187 -18.10 -0.44 21.97
N GLU A 188 -18.97 0.56 22.15
CA GLU A 188 -19.66 1.23 21.04
C GLU A 188 -18.74 2.18 20.26
N ASN A 189 -17.76 2.78 20.95
CA ASN A 189 -16.80 3.72 20.36
C ASN A 189 -15.38 3.27 20.69
N LEU A 190 -14.68 2.73 19.69
CA LEU A 190 -13.31 2.25 19.85
C LEU A 190 -12.35 3.43 19.90
N LYS A 191 -11.72 3.60 21.06
CA LYS A 191 -10.55 4.46 21.25
C LYS A 191 -9.31 3.69 20.83
N VAL A 192 -8.73 4.10 19.71
CA VAL A 192 -7.50 3.52 19.15
C VAL A 192 -6.47 4.65 19.08
N PRO A 193 -5.21 4.43 19.52
CA PRO A 193 -4.20 5.47 19.41
C PRO A 193 -3.92 5.79 17.95
N THR A 194 -3.63 7.05 17.65
CA THR A 194 -3.17 7.45 16.32
C THR A 194 -1.85 6.77 15.98
N VAL A 195 -1.69 6.37 14.72
CA VAL A 195 -0.41 5.88 14.20
C VAL A 195 -0.01 6.77 13.03
N GLU A 196 1.16 7.40 13.11
CA GLU A 196 1.67 8.30 12.07
C GLU A 196 2.97 7.74 11.49
N LEU A 197 3.06 7.68 10.16
CA LEU A 197 4.27 7.34 9.42
C LEU A 197 4.91 8.66 8.95
N LEU A 198 6.09 8.99 9.45
CA LEU A 198 6.81 10.23 9.13
C LEU A 198 7.92 9.96 8.12
N PHE A 199 7.89 10.64 6.97
CA PHE A 199 8.93 10.55 5.95
C PHE A 199 10.08 11.53 6.22
N ASP A 200 11.26 11.25 5.68
CA ASP A 200 12.53 11.95 5.97
C ASP A 200 12.52 13.46 5.67
N ASP A 201 11.60 13.94 4.84
CA ASP A 201 11.48 15.35 4.44
C ASP A 201 10.27 16.07 5.05
N GLY A 202 9.61 15.43 6.03
CA GLY A 202 8.53 16.03 6.82
C GLY A 202 7.13 15.78 6.26
N ALA A 203 6.98 15.14 5.10
CA ALA A 203 5.70 14.56 4.72
C ALA A 203 5.28 13.49 5.74
N SER A 204 3.99 13.33 5.99
CA SER A 204 3.50 12.27 6.87
C SER A 204 2.20 11.65 6.41
N LEU A 205 1.96 10.43 6.86
CA LEU A 205 0.75 9.65 6.65
C LEU A 205 0.19 9.29 8.03
N THR A 206 -0.84 10.01 8.46
CA THR A 206 -1.55 9.74 9.72
C THR A 206 -2.66 8.73 9.45
N LEU A 207 -2.53 7.52 9.97
CA LEU A 207 -3.49 6.46 9.72
C LEU A 207 -4.80 6.73 10.45
N ASP A 208 -5.91 6.50 9.76
CA ASP A 208 -7.22 6.45 10.38
C ASP A 208 -7.47 5.07 11.00
N PHE A 209 -8.71 4.83 11.43
CA PHE A 209 -9.10 3.57 12.04
C PHE A 209 -8.84 2.37 11.11
N ASP A 210 -9.22 2.45 9.83
CA ASP A 210 -9.08 1.33 8.87
C ASP A 210 -7.62 1.09 8.45
N GLY A 211 -6.82 2.15 8.47
CA GLY A 211 -5.37 2.07 8.29
C GLY A 211 -4.65 1.49 9.52
N THR A 212 -5.24 1.60 10.71
CA THR A 212 -4.63 1.15 11.97
C THR A 212 -5.11 -0.23 12.40
N MET A 213 -6.38 -0.56 12.14
CA MET A 213 -7.06 -1.75 12.63
C MET A 213 -7.73 -2.52 11.49
N ILE A 214 -7.74 -3.84 11.62
CA ILE A 214 -8.58 -4.75 10.83
C ILE A 214 -9.65 -5.33 11.74
N MET A 215 -10.90 -5.11 11.37
CA MET A 215 -12.05 -5.76 11.98
C MET A 215 -12.30 -7.11 11.28
N LYS A 216 -12.42 -8.19 12.04
CA LYS A 216 -12.93 -9.47 11.52
C LYS A 216 -14.46 -9.45 11.42
N ASP A 217 -15.07 -8.82 12.41
CA ASP A 217 -16.50 -8.75 12.73
C ASP A 217 -16.66 -7.75 13.89
N ASP A 218 -17.88 -7.59 14.42
CA ASP A 218 -18.18 -6.61 15.47
C ASP A 218 -17.52 -6.93 16.83
N TYR A 219 -16.86 -8.09 16.99
CA TYR A 219 -16.25 -8.49 18.26
C TYR A 219 -14.72 -8.49 18.23
N LYS A 220 -14.06 -8.62 17.08
CA LYS A 220 -12.59 -8.76 17.03
C LYS A 220 -11.92 -7.73 16.13
N ALA A 221 -11.03 -6.95 16.74
CA ALA A 221 -10.18 -5.97 16.06
C ALA A 221 -8.70 -6.36 16.23
N CYS A 222 -7.88 -6.20 15.19
CA CYS A 222 -6.45 -6.46 15.23
C CYS A 222 -5.66 -5.28 14.66
N LEU A 223 -4.50 -4.96 15.25
CA LEU A 223 -3.55 -4.00 14.68
C LEU A 223 -3.17 -4.43 13.26
N ALA A 224 -3.31 -3.53 12.28
CA ALA A 224 -3.12 -3.79 10.85
C ALA A 224 -1.63 -3.78 10.42
N PHE A 225 -0.76 -4.35 11.25
CA PHE A 225 0.68 -4.45 11.04
C PHE A 225 1.14 -5.87 11.38
N ALA A 226 2.16 -6.35 10.68
CA ALA A 226 2.77 -7.64 10.99
C ALA A 226 4.28 -7.62 10.78
N VAL A 227 4.96 -8.58 11.40
CA VAL A 227 6.39 -8.81 11.20
C VAL A 227 6.67 -9.32 9.78
N ASN A 228 7.82 -8.95 9.22
CA ASN A 228 8.37 -9.54 7.99
C ASN A 228 9.50 -10.54 8.31
N ASN A 229 9.97 -11.27 7.29
CA ASN A 229 11.05 -12.26 7.45
C ASN A 229 12.46 -11.62 7.38
N ASP A 230 12.62 -10.41 7.91
CA ASP A 230 13.86 -9.62 7.87
C ASP A 230 14.47 -9.49 6.47
N THR A 231 13.61 -9.16 5.50
CA THR A 231 13.95 -9.11 4.07
C THR A 231 14.84 -7.91 3.69
N GLY A 232 15.19 -7.05 4.66
CA GLY A 232 15.90 -5.79 4.43
C GLY A 232 15.05 -4.67 3.84
N ILE A 233 13.72 -4.85 3.76
CA ILE A 233 12.76 -3.84 3.30
C ILE A 233 11.57 -3.73 4.27
N ASN A 234 11.08 -2.51 4.46
CA ASN A 234 9.81 -2.22 5.10
C ASN A 234 8.76 -2.07 3.99
N ILE A 235 7.51 -2.43 4.27
CA ILE A 235 6.42 -2.34 3.30
C ILE A 235 5.26 -1.59 3.94
N ILE A 236 4.85 -0.45 3.38
CA ILE A 236 3.57 0.18 3.68
C ILE A 236 2.52 -0.52 2.82
N GLY A 237 1.63 -1.28 3.46
CA GLY A 237 0.60 -2.08 2.80
C GLY A 237 -0.60 -1.25 2.34
N ASN A 238 -1.50 -1.89 1.61
CA ASN A 238 -2.61 -1.24 0.92
C ASN A 238 -3.72 -0.78 1.87
N ASN A 239 -3.92 -1.45 3.02
CA ASN A 239 -4.84 -0.98 4.06
C ASN A 239 -4.46 0.42 4.55
N GLN A 240 -3.16 0.68 4.74
CA GLN A 240 -2.65 1.99 5.17
C GLN A 240 -2.73 3.06 4.08
N GLN A 241 -2.97 2.69 2.83
CA GLN A 241 -3.07 3.60 1.70
C GLN A 241 -4.53 3.96 1.35
N LYS A 242 -5.52 3.31 1.97
CA LYS A 242 -6.94 3.57 1.69
C LYS A 242 -7.32 5.01 1.98
N LYS A 243 -8.15 5.61 1.12
CA LYS A 243 -8.58 7.02 1.18
C LYS A 243 -7.46 8.05 0.95
N TYR A 244 -6.24 7.60 0.65
CA TYR A 244 -5.13 8.48 0.27
C TYR A 244 -4.93 8.49 -1.24
N THR A 245 -4.71 9.68 -1.79
CA THR A 245 -4.06 9.80 -3.10
C THR A 245 -2.59 9.48 -2.92
N VAL A 246 -2.12 8.43 -3.59
CA VAL A 246 -0.70 8.08 -3.70
C VAL A 246 -0.23 8.43 -5.11
N VAL A 247 0.80 9.26 -5.22
CA VAL A 247 1.36 9.75 -6.48
C VAL A 247 2.76 9.21 -6.67
N TYR A 248 3.05 8.67 -7.86
CA TYR A 248 4.40 8.27 -8.26
C TYR A 248 4.86 9.20 -9.37
N ASP A 249 5.53 10.29 -9.01
CA ASP A 249 6.11 11.26 -9.93
C ASP A 249 7.54 10.85 -10.27
N VAL A 250 7.66 9.81 -11.11
CA VAL A 250 8.94 9.20 -11.47
C VAL A 250 9.80 10.16 -12.30
N ALA A 251 9.18 11.03 -13.11
CA ALA A 251 9.89 12.08 -13.85
C ALA A 251 10.72 12.99 -12.93
N ASN A 252 10.19 13.30 -11.74
CA ASN A 252 10.82 14.20 -10.77
C ASN A 252 11.42 13.46 -9.56
N ALA A 253 11.46 12.12 -9.59
CA ALA A 253 11.90 11.28 -8.49
C ALA A 253 11.23 11.63 -7.15
N LYS A 254 9.89 11.70 -7.13
CA LYS A 254 9.09 11.96 -5.93
C LYS A 254 7.92 10.99 -5.78
N ILE A 255 7.57 10.71 -4.54
CA ILE A 255 6.32 10.03 -4.17
C ILE A 255 5.46 11.01 -3.39
N GLY A 256 4.19 11.12 -3.74
CA GLY A 256 3.23 11.99 -3.08
C GLY A 256 2.20 11.21 -2.29
N VAL A 257 1.78 11.74 -1.14
CA VAL A 257 0.67 11.21 -0.33
C VAL A 257 -0.24 12.38 0.07
N GLY A 258 -1.56 12.23 -0.07
CA GLY A 258 -2.54 13.22 0.36
C GLY A 258 -3.85 12.58 0.80
N ALA A 259 -4.36 12.95 1.97
CA ALA A 259 -5.61 12.42 2.53
C ALA A 259 -6.85 12.74 1.68
N GLY A 260 -7.96 12.04 1.83
CA GLY A 260 -9.20 12.37 1.11
C GLY A 260 -9.08 12.29 -0.42
N GLY A 261 -8.36 11.28 -0.92
CA GLY A 261 -8.25 11.01 -2.35
C GLY A 261 -9.50 10.34 -2.94
N CYS A 262 -10.23 9.58 -2.12
CA CYS A 262 -11.45 8.85 -2.42
C CYS A 262 -12.11 8.42 -1.08
N ASP A 263 -13.23 7.71 -1.16
CA ASP A 263 -14.16 7.42 -0.04
C ASP A 263 -13.73 6.26 0.85
#